data_AF-A0ABD5QY43-F1
#
_entry.id   AF-A0ABD5QY43-F1
#
_cell.length_a   1.000
_cell.length_b   1.000
_cell.length_c   1.000
_cell.angle_alpha   90.00
_cell.angle_beta   90.00
_cell.angle_gamma   90.00
#
_symmetry.space_group_name_H-M   'P 1'
#
loop_
_entity.id
_entity.type
_entity.pdbx_description
1 polymer ?
#
loop_
_entity_poly.entity_id
_entity_poly.type
_entity_poly.pdbx_seq_one_letter_code
_entity_poly.pdbx_strand_id
1 'polypeptide(L)' 'MTSKSVATALTLYRSRTLTLEQAATVGGCSTAQLEESARAFAPVSARHPADD' A
#
# COMPACT_ATOMS: atom_id res chain seq x y z
N MET A 1 10.05 5.13 20.45
CA MET A 1 9.42 3.93 19.86
C MET A 1 8.55 4.39 18.71
N THR A 2 9.03 4.26 17.48
CA THR A 2 8.27 4.65 16.28
C THR A 2 7.06 3.73 16.19
N SER A 3 5.86 4.31 16.26
CA SER A 3 4.62 3.55 16.12
C SER A 3 4.61 2.89 14.75
N LYS A 4 4.59 1.56 14.72
CA LYS A 4 4.52 0.75 13.49
C LYS A 4 3.16 1.00 12.84
N SER A 5 3.15 1.45 11.58
CA SER A 5 1.93 1.81 10.86
C SER A 5 1.97 1.35 9.41
N VAL A 6 0.92 0.66 9.00
CA VAL A 6 0.69 0.18 7.63
C VAL A 6 0.68 1.35 6.64
N ALA A 7 0.14 2.51 7.02
CA ALA A 7 0.12 3.71 6.20
C ALA A 7 1.54 4.22 5.84
N THR A 8 2.48 4.15 6.78
CA THR A 8 3.89 4.53 6.55
C THR A 8 4.55 3.55 5.58
N ALA A 9 4.36 2.24 5.79
CA ALA A 9 4.85 1.23 4.87
C ALA A 9 4.27 1.41 3.46
N LEU A 10 2.97 1.67 3.36
CA LEU A 10 2.29 1.89 2.08
C LEU A 10 2.85 3.10 1.35
N THR A 11 3.09 4.19 2.08
CA THR A 11 3.71 5.40 1.51
C THR A 11 5.10 5.10 0.96
N LEU A 12 5.96 4.40 1.72
CA LEU A 12 7.32 4.03 1.28
C LEU A 12 7.33 3.09 0.07
N TYR A 13 6.42 2.10 0.07
CA TYR A 13 6.24 1.18 -1.05
C TYR A 13 5.78 1.91 -2.31
N ARG A 14 4.80 2.82 -2.19
CA ARG A 14 4.26 3.60 -3.32
C ARG A 14 5.22 4.67 -3.85
N SER A 15 6.06 5.22 -2.99
CA SER A 15 7.18 6.09 -3.39
C SER A 15 8.26 5.33 -4.18
N ARG A 16 8.08 4.02 -4.40
CA ARG A 16 9.04 3.11 -5.07
C ARG A 16 10.43 3.15 -4.44
N THR A 17 10.50 3.53 -3.17
CA THR A 17 11.75 3.61 -2.41
C THR A 17 12.15 2.24 -1.89
N LEU A 18 11.16 1.41 -1.55
CA LEU A 18 11.35 0.10 -0.94
C LEU A 18 10.49 -0.95 -1.64
N THR A 19 10.94 -2.21 -1.59
CA THR A 19 10.11 -3.36 -2.00
C THR A 19 9.01 -3.62 -0.98
N LEU A 20 7.99 -4.41 -1.36
CA LEU A 20 6.86 -4.78 -0.51
C LEU A 20 7.34 -5.36 0.84
N GLU A 21 8.33 -6.26 0.81
CA GLU A 21 8.90 -6.91 2.01
C GLU A 21 9.66 -5.92 2.92
N GLN A 22 10.41 -5.01 2.32
CA GLN A 22 11.16 -3.99 3.06
C GLN A 22 10.20 -2.99 3.72
N ALA A 23 9.19 -2.54 2.99
CA ALA A 23 8.15 -1.66 3.51
C ALA A 23 7.36 -2.33 4.65
N ALA A 24 6.99 -3.59 4.48
CA ALA A 24 6.31 -4.41 5.50
C ALA A 24 7.14 -4.49 6.80
N THR A 25 8.45 -4.75 6.68
CA THR A 25 9.38 -4.78 7.81
C THR A 25 9.46 -3.44 8.55
N VAL A 26 9.58 -2.32 7.81
CA VAL A 26 9.63 -0.97 8.39
C VAL A 26 8.31 -0.58 9.07
N GLY A 27 7.18 -0.91 8.44
CA GLY A 27 5.85 -0.65 8.99
C GLY A 27 5.42 -1.63 10.08
N GLY A 28 6.18 -2.71 10.30
CA GLY A 28 5.85 -3.75 11.26
C GLY A 28 4.56 -4.50 10.95
N CYS A 29 4.22 -4.65 9.66
CA CYS A 29 3.04 -5.35 9.18
C CYS A 29 3.44 -6.49 8.24
N SER A 30 2.54 -7.44 8.00
CA SER A 30 2.79 -8.50 7.03
C SER A 30 2.68 -7.97 5.60
N THR A 31 3.43 -8.58 4.68
CA THR A 31 3.37 -8.29 3.24
C THR A 31 1.96 -8.40 2.67
N ALA A 32 1.21 -9.43 3.05
CA ALA A 32 -0.19 -9.60 2.65
C ALA A 32 -1.09 -8.42 3.09
N GLN A 33 -0.89 -7.91 4.30
CA GLN A 33 -1.68 -6.79 4.84
C GLN A 33 -1.32 -5.47 4.13
N LEU A 34 -0.04 -5.31 3.78
CA LEU A 34 0.44 -4.19 2.97
C LEU A 34 -0.11 -4.26 1.54
N GLU A 35 -0.13 -5.44 0.92
CA GLU A 35 -0.63 -5.64 -0.44
C GLU A 35 -2.13 -5.38 -0.51
N GLU A 36 -2.91 -5.85 0.47
CA GLU A 36 -4.34 -5.56 0.59
C GLU A 36 -4.59 -4.05 0.73
N SER A 37 -3.83 -3.40 1.62
CA SER A 37 -3.92 -1.94 1.79
C SER A 37 -3.53 -1.20 0.51
N ALA A 38 -2.53 -1.71 -0.22
CA ALA A 38 -2.11 -1.15 -1.50
C ALA A 38 -3.16 -1.31 -2.59
N ARG A 39 -3.88 -2.44 -2.62
CA ARG A 39 -5.02 -2.66 -3.52
C ARG A 39 -6.20 -1.76 -3.17
N ALA A 40 -6.53 -1.62 -1.89
CA ALA A 40 -7.61 -0.75 -1.43
C ALA A 40 -7.35 0.75 -1.75
N PHE A 41 -6.09 1.17 -1.71
CA PHE A 41 -5.66 2.54 -2.07
C PHE A 41 -5.21 2.70 -3.53
N ALA A 42 -5.12 1.63 -4.30
CA ALA A 42 -4.93 1.77 -5.73
C ALA A 42 -6.17 2.49 -6.25
N PRO A 43 -6.02 3.53 -7.10
CA PRO A 43 -7.19 4.03 -7.81
C PRO A 43 -7.79 2.81 -8.49
N VAL A 44 -8.96 2.38 -8.04
CA VAL A 44 -9.80 1.52 -8.86
C VAL A 44 -9.86 2.29 -10.16
N SER A 45 -9.32 1.72 -11.23
CA SER A 45 -9.64 2.18 -12.57
C SER A 45 -11.15 2.03 -12.64
N ALA A 46 -11.83 3.07 -12.17
CA ALA A 46 -13.25 3.23 -12.28
C ALA A 46 -13.41 3.16 -13.78
N ARG A 47 -13.91 2.00 -14.22
CA ARG A 47 -14.66 1.90 -15.45
C ARG A 47 -15.58 3.11 -15.37
N HIS A 48 -15.25 4.13 -16.14
CA HIS A 48 -16.23 5.10 -16.58
C HIS A 48 -17.41 4.20 -16.98
N PRO A 49 -18.60 4.29 -16.36
CA PRO A 49 -19.76 3.80 -17.06
C PRO A 49 -19.73 4.65 -18.33
N ALA A 50 -19.27 4.05 -19.42
CA ALA A 50 -19.41 4.64 -20.73
C ALA A 50 -20.91 4.88 -20.83
N ASP A 51 -21.26 6.15 -20.77
CA ASP A 51 -22.55 6.70 -21.11
C ASP A 51 -22.92 6.13 -22.49
N ASP A 52 -23.91 5.25 -22.52
CA ASP A 52 -24.70 4.90 -23.70
C ASP A 52 -26.13 4.53 -23.25
#